data_AF-A0A2A8V221-F1
#
_entry.id   AF-A0A2A8V221-F1
#
_cell.length_a   1.000
_cell.length_b   1.000
_cell.length_c   1.000
_cell.angle_alpha   90.00
_cell.angle_beta   90.00
_cell.angle_gamma   90.00
#
_symmetry.space_group_name_H-M   'P 1'
#
loop_
_entity.id
_entity.type
_entity.pdbx_description
1 polymer ?
#
loop_
_entity_poly.entity_id
_entity_poly.type
_entity_poly.pdbx_seq_one_letter_code
_entity_poly.pdbx_strand_id
1 'polypeptide(L)' 'MKNGNRSALIASLIVLVGFPILFLFVSLYTWEWRYLMWSLPPSFLAGFTGVIFTLQTMKKEKKGA' A
#
# COMPACT_ATOMS: atom_id res chain seq x y z
N MET A 1 19.08 -8.68 -11.43
CA MET A 1 17.82 -8.27 -12.11
C MET A 1 17.30 -6.99 -11.44
N LYS A 2 17.56 -5.80 -11.99
CA LYS A 2 17.48 -4.52 -11.23
C LYS A 2 16.10 -3.81 -11.30
N ASN A 3 15.15 -4.33 -12.08
CA ASN A 3 13.97 -3.56 -12.52
C ASN A 3 12.64 -4.04 -11.91
N GLY A 4 12.52 -5.32 -11.55
CA GLY A 4 11.28 -5.88 -10.97
C GLY A 4 10.96 -5.32 -9.58
N ASN A 5 11.97 -5.16 -8.74
CA ASN A 5 11.81 -4.78 -7.33
C ASN A 5 11.42 -3.31 -7.15
N ARG A 6 11.90 -2.42 -8.04
CA ARG A 6 11.49 -1.01 -8.07
C ARG A 6 10.02 -0.86 -8.44
N SER A 7 9.57 -1.64 -9.42
CA SER A 7 8.18 -1.62 -9.88
C SER A 7 7.23 -2.12 -8.80
N ALA A 8 7.61 -3.17 -8.06
CA ALA A 8 6.86 -3.67 -6.91
C ALA A 8 6.77 -2.62 -5.78
N LEU A 9 7.85 -1.93 -5.46
CA LEU A 9 7.85 -0.84 -4.47
C LEU A 9 6.95 0.32 -4.90
N ILE A 10 7.02 0.73 -6.17
CA ILE A 10 6.17 1.81 -6.70
C ILE A 10 4.71 1.39 -6.69
N ALA A 11 4.39 0.16 -7.10
CA ALA A 11 3.03 -0.37 -7.06
C ALA A 11 2.49 -0.43 -5.62
N SER A 12 3.27 -0.92 -4.66
CA SER A 12 2.89 -0.89 -3.25
C SER A 12 2.71 0.54 -2.72
N LEU A 13 3.55 1.49 -3.14
CA LEU A 13 3.42 2.89 -2.73
C LEU A 13 2.16 3.56 -3.33
N ILE A 14 1.87 3.27 -4.60
CA ILE A 14 0.65 3.74 -5.28
C ILE A 14 -0.60 3.15 -4.62
N VAL A 15 -0.59 1.86 -4.26
CA VAL A 15 -1.72 1.25 -3.54
C VAL A 15 -1.86 1.84 -2.13
N LEU A 16 -0.74 2.02 -1.42
CA LEU A 16 -0.71 2.59 -0.07
C LEU A 16 -1.23 4.03 -0.03
N VAL A 17 -1.01 4.83 -1.08
CA VAL A 17 -1.39 6.25 -1.11
C VAL A 17 -2.68 6.49 -1.92
N GLY A 18 -2.86 5.78 -3.03
CA GLY A 18 -4.00 5.92 -3.93
C GLY A 18 -5.32 5.47 -3.31
N PHE A 19 -5.35 4.34 -2.60
CA PHE A 19 -6.57 3.90 -1.90
C PHE A 19 -7.05 4.89 -0.83
N PRO A 20 -6.21 5.37 0.09
CA PRO A 20 -6.65 6.37 1.06
C PRO A 20 -7.02 7.71 0.44
N ILE A 21 -6.35 8.15 -0.64
CA ILE A 21 -6.75 9.38 -1.35
C ILE A 21 -8.14 9.21 -1.97
N LEU A 22 -8.41 8.10 -2.67
CA LEU A 22 -9.74 7.83 -3.24
C LEU A 22 -10.82 7.78 -2.16
N PHE A 23 -10.56 7.09 -1.05
CA PHE A 23 -11.49 7.02 0.07
C PHE A 23 -11.71 8.37 0.75
N LEU A 24 -10.68 9.22 0.80
CA LEU A 24 -10.76 10.58 1.33
C LEU A 24 -11.66 11.47 0.46
N PHE A 25 -11.53 11.40 -0.86
CA PHE A 25 -12.43 12.10 -1.78
C PHE A 25 -13.88 11.61 -1.66
N VAL A 26 -14.10 10.30 -1.57
CA VAL A 26 -15.43 9.73 -1.37
C VAL A 26 -16.02 10.18 -0.03
N SER A 27 -15.23 10.16 1.05
CA SER A 27 -15.67 10.59 2.39
C SER A 27 -16.01 12.08 2.46
N LEU A 28 -15.27 12.94 1.74
CA LEU A 28 -15.60 14.37 1.62
C LEU A 28 -16.88 14.58 0.83
N TYR A 29 -17.11 13.79 -0.22
CA TYR A 29 -18.30 13.88 -1.05
C TYR A 29 -19.57 13.39 -0.31
N THR A 30 -19.47 12.30 0.45
CA THR A 30 -20.61 11.75 1.22
C THR A 30 -20.81 12.41 2.58
N TRP A 31 -19.89 13.29 3.03
CA TRP A 31 -19.86 13.85 4.40
C TRP A 31 -19.89 12.81 5.53
N GLU A 32 -19.72 11.53 5.19
CA GLU A 32 -19.75 10.38 6.09
C GLU A 32 -18.31 9.92 6.35
N TRP A 33 -17.70 10.47 7.39
CA TRP A 33 -16.35 10.10 7.88
C TRP A 33 -16.21 8.63 8.28
N ARG A 34 -17.34 7.93 8.42
CA ARG A 34 -17.41 6.50 8.71
C ARG A 34 -16.79 5.66 7.60
N TYR A 35 -16.89 6.10 6.34
CA TYR A 35 -16.21 5.46 5.21
C TYR A 35 -14.70 5.50 5.37
N LEU A 36 -14.15 6.63 5.83
CA LEU A 36 -12.72 6.80 6.06
C LEU A 36 -12.25 5.95 7.26
N MET A 37 -13.00 5.92 8.36
CA MET A 37 -12.66 5.10 9.53
C MET A 37 -12.77 3.59 9.28
N TRP A 38 -13.73 3.11 8.49
CA TRP A 38 -13.89 1.66 8.22
C TRP A 38 -12.94 1.15 7.14
N SER A 39 -12.51 2.01 6.22
CA SER A 39 -11.56 1.65 5.16
C SER A 39 -10.10 1.81 5.56
N LEU A 40 -9.81 2.63 6.57
CA LEU A 40 -8.47 2.83 7.11
C LEU A 40 -7.80 1.50 7.52
N PRO A 41 -8.43 0.61 8.33
CA PRO A 41 -7.82 -0.65 8.73
C PRO A 41 -7.45 -1.57 7.56
N PRO A 42 -8.34 -1.91 6.60
CA PRO A 42 -7.98 -2.76 5.47
C PRO A 42 -7.01 -2.09 4.50
N SER A 43 -7.07 -0.77 4.33
CA SER A 43 -6.14 -0.02 3.47
C SER A 43 -4.73 0.01 4.06
N PHE A 44 -4.61 0.26 5.37
CA PHE A 44 -3.36 0.14 6.10
C PHE A 44 -2.85 -1.29 6.07
N LEU A 45 -3.70 -2.31 6.32
CA LEU A 45 -3.29 -3.71 6.25
C LEU A 45 -2.77 -4.08 4.86
N ALA A 46 -3.46 -3.71 3.79
CA ALA A 46 -3.03 -3.97 2.41
C ALA A 46 -1.71 -3.25 2.07
N GLY A 47 -1.58 -1.98 2.47
CA GLY A 47 -0.38 -1.20 2.24
C GLY A 47 0.84 -1.71 3.03
N PHE A 48 0.66 -1.98 4.33
CA PHE A 48 1.72 -2.54 5.18
C PHE A 48 2.12 -3.94 4.77
N THR A 49 1.17 -4.82 4.40
CA THR A 49 1.49 -6.16 3.92
C THR A 49 2.27 -6.11 2.60
N GLY A 50 1.92 -5.23 1.66
CA GLY A 50 2.69 -5.01 0.43
C GLY A 50 4.11 -4.52 0.69
N VAL A 51 4.29 -3.57 1.61
CA VAL A 51 5.61 -3.05 2.00
C VAL A 51 6.44 -4.13 2.72
N ILE A 52 5.86 -4.84 3.68
CA ILE A 52 6.55 -5.92 4.41
C ILE A 52 6.93 -7.05 3.46
N PHE A 53 6.05 -7.46 2.57
CA PHE A 53 6.31 -8.49 1.57
C PHE A 53 7.46 -8.08 0.64
N THR A 54 7.43 -6.83 0.15
CA THR A 54 8.50 -6.31 -0.72
C THR A 54 9.84 -6.23 0.03
N LEU A 55 9.83 -5.77 1.28
CA LEU A 55 11.02 -5.76 2.15
C LEU A 55 11.56 -7.18 2.41
N GLN A 56 10.69 -8.16 2.67
CA GLN A 56 11.07 -9.55 2.87
C GLN A 56 11.66 -10.17 1.61
N THR A 57 11.08 -9.87 0.44
CA THR A 57 11.56 -10.35 -0.86
C THR A 57 12.96 -9.80 -1.14
N MET A 58 13.18 -8.50 -0.91
CA MET A 58 14.51 -7.89 -1.04
C MET A 58 15.53 -8.48 -0.04
N LYS A 59 15.10 -8.78 1.20
CA LYS A 59 15.99 -9.34 2.23
C LYS A 59 16.37 -10.80 1.95
N LYS A 60 15.46 -11.59 1.35
CA LYS A 60 15.74 -12.94 0.85
C LYS A 60 16.68 -12.90 -0.35
N GLU A 61 16.49 -11.97 -1.28
CA GLU A 61 17.38 -11.78 -2.44
C GLU A 61 18.81 -11.40 -2.02
N LYS A 62 18.95 -10.60 -0.95
CA LYS A 62 20.27 -10.24 -0.38
C LYS A 62 20.97 -11.36 0.41
N LYS A 63 20.24 -12.39 0.87
CA LYS A 63 20.79 -13.54 1.62
C LYS A 63 21.04 -14.77 0.75
N GLY A 64 20.60 -14.76 -0.50
CA GLY A 64 20.83 -15.81 -1.50
C GLY A 64 21.88 -15.46 -2.56
N ALA A 65 22.66 -14.39 -2.34
CA ALA A 65 23.79 -13.97 -3.18
C ALA A 65 25.11 -14.19 -2.43
#